data_AF-A0A1J5PDR1-F1
#
_entry.id   AF-A0A1J5PDR1-F1
#
_cell.length_a   1.000
_cell.length_b   1.000
_cell.length_c   1.000
_cell.angle_alpha   90.00
_cell.angle_beta   90.00
_cell.angle_gamma   90.00
#
_symmetry.space_group_name_H-M   'P 1'
#
loop_
_entity.id
_entity.type
_entity.pdbx_description
1 polymer ?
#
loop_
_entity_poly.entity_id
_entity_poly.type
_entity_poly.pdbx_seq_one_letter_code
_entity_poly.pdbx_strand_id
1 'polypeptide(L)'
;MTKSLNLPTIRILQAITPAYARDYVQRFGFDASRQPPYLTLALGAGSVTPIQLASAYAVFANAGQQTKPYLIDHIVDQNGKTIMKTTPEAAKPVIDPRNAFIITSLMQDVVRRGTAAKVAQLGRNDLAGKTGTTNDQVDAWFAGFQPSLVAVAWIGFDQPRTLGRGETGAQAALPMWMKYMGEMLKGVPQTPFSPPKGVVTVPINPLTGLPVPDGEQGTPEYFYQEAVPIPAVSTPVPDNSGETPADPGSPDAPGAGNPLI
;
A
#
# COMPACT_ATOMS: atom_id res chain seq x y z
N MET A 1 3.52 -1.77 -4.51
CA MET A 1 3.49 -2.36 -3.15
C MET A 1 4.20 -3.71 -3.06
N THR A 2 3.87 -4.67 -3.94
CA THR A 2 4.35 -6.07 -3.97
C THR A 2 5.86 -6.26 -3.83
N LYS A 3 6.65 -5.42 -4.50
CA LYS A 3 8.13 -5.46 -4.49
C LYS A 3 8.77 -4.53 -3.44
N SER A 4 7.98 -3.82 -2.64
CA SER A 4 8.47 -2.86 -1.63
C SER A 4 9.44 -1.80 -2.17
N LEU A 5 9.16 -1.23 -3.36
CA LEU A 5 10.03 -0.25 -4.00
C LEU A 5 9.96 1.13 -3.32
N ASN A 6 11.12 1.65 -2.92
CA ASN A 6 11.22 2.93 -2.22
C ASN A 6 10.90 4.14 -3.11
N LEU A 7 11.46 4.20 -4.33
CA LEU A 7 11.33 5.38 -5.20
C LEU A 7 9.87 5.71 -5.60
N PRO A 8 9.04 4.75 -6.04
CA PRO A 8 7.62 5.02 -6.30
C PRO A 8 6.87 5.49 -5.05
N THR A 9 7.19 4.93 -3.87
CA THR A 9 6.55 5.31 -2.61
C THR A 9 6.88 6.76 -2.21
N ILE A 10 8.13 7.19 -2.40
CA ILE A 10 8.55 8.58 -2.20
C ILE A 10 7.81 9.52 -3.16
N ARG A 11 7.67 9.15 -4.44
CA ARG A 11 6.92 9.95 -5.43
C ARG A 11 5.45 10.11 -5.06
N ILE A 12 4.81 9.05 -4.55
CA ILE A 12 3.42 9.11 -4.06
C ILE A 12 3.35 10.07 -2.85
N LEU A 13 4.25 9.92 -1.87
CA LEU A 13 4.27 10.80 -0.71
C LEU A 13 4.51 12.27 -1.09
N GLN A 14 5.37 12.52 -2.07
CA GLN A 14 5.62 13.85 -2.60
C GLN A 14 4.36 14.43 -3.26
N ALA A 15 3.63 13.63 -4.04
CA ALA A 15 2.40 14.06 -4.72
C ALA A 15 1.26 14.38 -3.75
N ILE A 16 1.07 13.58 -2.69
CA ILE A 16 0.04 13.85 -1.67
C ILE A 16 0.49 14.83 -0.60
N THR A 17 1.78 15.15 -0.54
CA THR A 17 2.50 15.91 0.50
C THR A 17 2.71 15.16 1.83
N PRO A 18 3.88 15.35 2.51
CA PRO A 18 4.12 14.77 3.82
C PRO A 18 3.16 15.22 4.93
N ALA A 19 2.68 16.46 4.87
CA ALA A 19 1.74 17.00 5.86
C ALA A 19 0.39 16.28 5.80
N TYR A 20 -0.18 16.15 4.60
CA TYR A 20 -1.41 15.38 4.40
C TYR A 20 -1.24 13.93 4.84
N ALA A 21 -0.11 13.29 4.49
CA ALA A 21 0.16 11.91 4.87
C ALA A 21 0.18 11.72 6.40
N ARG A 22 0.89 12.59 7.13
CA ARG A 22 0.90 12.59 8.60
C ARG A 22 -0.51 12.72 9.17
N ASP A 23 -1.30 13.65 8.65
CA ASP A 23 -2.66 13.89 9.14
C ASP A 23 -3.60 12.72 8.81
N TYR A 24 -3.43 12.10 7.65
CA TYR A 24 -4.20 10.94 7.21
C TYR A 24 -3.92 9.69 8.07
N VAL A 25 -2.65 9.42 8.42
CA VAL A 25 -2.29 8.23 9.20
C VAL A 25 -2.82 8.27 10.65
N GLN A 26 -3.16 9.44 11.18
CA GLN A 26 -3.81 9.55 12.51
C GLN A 26 -5.17 8.83 12.56
N ARG A 27 -5.87 8.70 11.42
CA ARG A 27 -7.10 7.92 11.29
C ARG A 27 -6.94 6.45 11.67
N PHE A 28 -5.71 5.94 11.64
CA PHE A 28 -5.35 4.57 12.01
C PHE A 28 -4.91 4.44 13.48
N GLY A 29 -4.91 5.53 14.25
CA GLY A 29 -4.52 5.55 15.67
C GLY A 29 -3.04 5.85 15.91
N PHE A 30 -2.33 6.35 14.90
CA PHE A 30 -0.95 6.80 15.05
C PHE A 30 -0.87 8.22 15.61
N ASP A 31 0.14 8.46 16.45
CA ASP A 31 0.41 9.77 17.05
C ASP A 31 1.18 10.65 16.07
N ALA A 32 0.64 11.82 15.73
CA ALA A 32 1.26 12.79 14.83
C ALA A 32 2.67 13.20 15.24
N SER A 33 2.94 13.29 16.56
CA SER A 33 4.26 13.67 17.09
C SER A 33 5.35 12.65 16.77
N ARG A 34 4.94 11.40 16.50
CA ARG A 34 5.83 10.29 16.13
C ARG A 34 5.90 10.05 14.61
N GLN A 35 5.23 10.88 13.82
CA GLN A 35 5.14 10.77 12.37
C GLN A 35 5.66 12.08 11.72
N PRO A 36 6.98 12.27 11.64
CA PRO A 36 7.53 13.53 11.15
C PRO A 36 7.16 13.74 9.66
N PRO A 37 6.67 14.93 9.28
CA PRO A 37 6.17 15.20 7.93
C PRO A 37 7.31 15.50 6.95
N TYR A 38 8.22 14.54 6.76
CA TYR A 38 9.29 14.57 5.78
C TYR A 38 9.16 13.41 4.79
N LEU A 39 9.84 13.48 3.64
CA LEU A 39 9.79 12.41 2.63
C LEU A 39 10.30 11.05 3.15
N THR A 40 11.13 11.05 4.19
CA THR A 40 11.60 9.83 4.87
C THR A 40 10.47 9.05 5.53
N LEU A 41 9.30 9.67 5.76
CA LEU A 41 8.10 8.96 6.22
C LEU A 41 7.69 7.83 5.25
N ALA A 42 7.91 8.01 3.94
CA ALA A 42 7.67 6.97 2.93
C ALA A 42 8.53 5.71 3.15
N LEU A 43 9.62 5.83 3.90
CA LEU A 43 10.55 4.75 4.22
C LEU A 43 10.39 4.23 5.65
N GLY A 44 9.37 4.71 6.39
CA GLY A 44 9.10 4.27 7.75
C GLY A 44 9.92 4.98 8.82
N ALA A 45 10.32 6.25 8.60
CA ALA A 45 11.00 7.05 9.63
C ALA A 45 10.12 7.42 10.85
N GLY A 46 8.82 7.13 10.80
CA GLY A 46 7.92 7.26 11.95
C GLY A 46 8.03 6.07 12.92
N SER A 47 7.72 6.31 14.19
CA SER A 47 7.76 5.26 15.22
C SER A 47 6.35 4.85 15.67
N VAL A 48 6.15 3.55 15.86
CA VAL A 48 4.88 2.95 16.27
C VAL A 48 5.12 1.81 17.24
N THR A 49 4.16 1.54 18.11
CA THR A 49 4.15 0.31 18.91
C THR A 49 3.52 -0.85 18.14
N PRO A 50 3.83 -2.12 18.48
CA PRO A 50 3.19 -3.27 17.85
C PRO A 50 1.66 -3.25 17.96
N ILE A 51 1.12 -2.79 19.09
CA ILE A 51 -0.34 -2.70 19.29
C ILE A 51 -0.96 -1.63 18.39
N GLN A 52 -0.33 -0.48 18.22
CA GLN A 52 -0.79 0.54 17.26
C GLN A 52 -0.78 0.01 15.83
N LEU A 53 0.29 -0.73 15.45
CA LEU A 53 0.38 -1.32 14.12
C LEU A 53 -0.70 -2.40 13.91
N ALA A 54 -0.97 -3.23 14.92
CA ALA A 54 -2.04 -4.22 14.86
C ALA A 54 -3.41 -3.55 14.71
N SER A 55 -3.70 -2.49 15.48
CA SER A 55 -4.94 -1.71 15.33
C SER A 55 -5.07 -1.05 13.97
N ALA A 56 -3.96 -0.54 13.40
CA ALA A 56 -3.95 0.03 12.06
C ALA A 56 -4.25 -1.02 10.98
N TYR A 57 -3.67 -2.22 11.09
CA TYR A 57 -3.95 -3.32 10.15
C TYR A 57 -5.37 -3.88 10.31
N ALA A 58 -5.95 -3.81 11.52
CA ALA A 58 -7.34 -4.17 11.75
C ALA A 58 -8.34 -3.31 10.97
N VAL A 59 -7.99 -2.06 10.65
CA VAL A 59 -8.80 -1.21 9.77
C VAL A 59 -8.98 -1.88 8.41
N PHE A 60 -7.92 -2.47 7.83
CA PHE A 60 -8.01 -3.17 6.55
C PHE A 60 -8.75 -4.51 6.66
N ALA A 61 -8.46 -5.29 7.71
CA ALA A 61 -9.15 -6.56 7.98
C ALA A 61 -10.67 -6.36 8.16
N ASN A 62 -11.07 -5.25 8.77
CA ASN A 62 -12.45 -4.89 9.09
C ASN A 62 -13.06 -3.86 8.12
N ALA A 63 -12.70 -3.94 6.83
CA ALA A 63 -13.32 -3.18 5.74
C ALA A 63 -13.38 -1.64 5.96
N GLY A 64 -12.36 -1.06 6.59
CA GLY A 64 -12.21 0.37 6.81
C GLY A 64 -12.70 0.88 8.16
N GLN A 65 -13.10 -0.01 9.07
CA GLN A 65 -13.57 0.35 10.40
C GLN A 65 -12.48 0.18 11.47
N GLN A 66 -12.21 1.25 12.21
CA GLN A 66 -11.29 1.25 13.34
C GLN A 66 -11.99 0.77 14.61
N THR A 67 -11.33 -0.15 15.32
CA THR A 67 -11.73 -0.60 16.66
C THR A 67 -10.64 -0.22 17.67
N LYS A 68 -11.04 0.01 18.93
CA LYS A 68 -10.08 0.20 20.02
C LYS A 68 -9.75 -1.15 20.65
N PRO A 69 -8.47 -1.55 20.74
CA PRO A 69 -8.09 -2.78 21.41
C PRO A 69 -8.38 -2.66 22.92
N TYR A 70 -8.83 -3.76 23.51
CA TYR A 70 -9.03 -3.89 24.96
C TYR A 70 -8.55 -5.29 25.39
N LEU A 71 -8.10 -5.40 26.64
CA LEU A 71 -7.56 -6.65 27.19
C LEU A 71 -8.49 -7.29 28.21
N ILE A 72 -9.11 -6.48 29.06
CA ILE A 72 -9.99 -6.96 30.14
C ILE A 72 -11.39 -7.12 29.56
N ASP A 73 -11.90 -8.35 29.46
CA ASP A 73 -13.28 -8.62 29.03
C ASP A 73 -14.28 -8.43 30.17
N HIS A 74 -14.00 -9.04 31.33
CA HIS A 74 -14.80 -8.89 32.53
C HIS A 74 -13.96 -9.15 33.81
N ILE A 75 -14.47 -8.69 34.95
CA ILE A 75 -13.91 -8.91 36.28
C ILE A 75 -14.99 -9.59 37.12
N VAL A 76 -14.64 -10.68 37.80
CA VAL A 76 -15.52 -11.40 38.74
C VAL A 76 -15.03 -11.30 40.17
N ASP A 77 -15.94 -11.41 41.14
CA ASP A 77 -15.60 -11.58 42.55
C ASP A 77 -15.26 -13.05 42.89
N GLN A 78 -14.92 -13.31 44.15
CA GLN A 78 -14.60 -14.65 44.68
C GLN A 78 -15.77 -15.65 44.58
N ASN A 79 -17.00 -15.18 44.40
CA ASN A 79 -18.19 -16.00 44.26
C ASN A 79 -18.58 -16.20 42.79
N GLY A 80 -17.78 -15.69 41.85
CA GLY A 80 -18.07 -15.75 40.41
C GLY A 80 -19.05 -14.69 39.91
N LYS A 81 -19.43 -13.71 40.74
CA LYS A 81 -20.33 -12.62 40.30
C LYS A 81 -19.55 -11.59 39.50
N THR A 82 -20.02 -11.27 38.29
CA THR A 82 -19.43 -10.21 37.47
C THR A 82 -19.56 -8.84 38.15
N ILE A 83 -18.41 -8.24 38.48
CA ILE A 83 -18.29 -6.87 39.00
C ILE A 83 -18.32 -5.87 37.85
N MET A 84 -17.63 -6.20 36.76
CA MET A 84 -17.47 -5.33 35.60
C MET A 84 -17.43 -6.18 34.34
N LYS A 85 -18.09 -5.70 33.29
CA LYS A 85 -17.94 -6.22 31.92
C LYS A 85 -17.60 -5.06 30.99
N THR A 86 -16.55 -5.22 30.22
CA THR A 86 -16.13 -4.22 29.24
C THR A 86 -17.14 -4.15 28.12
N THR A 87 -17.57 -2.94 27.79
CA THR A 87 -18.35 -2.65 26.59
C THR A 87 -17.41 -2.00 25.59
N PRO A 88 -16.99 -2.71 24.53
CA PRO A 88 -16.09 -2.14 23.53
C PRO A 88 -16.73 -0.93 22.85
N GLU A 89 -15.91 0.07 22.52
CA GLU A 89 -16.39 1.18 21.69
C GLU A 89 -16.85 0.67 20.33
N ALA A 90 -17.96 1.22 19.83
CA ALA A 90 -18.43 0.93 18.48
C ALA A 90 -17.34 1.24 17.46
N ALA A 91 -17.20 0.37 16.48
CA ALA A 91 -16.23 0.54 15.40
C ALA A 91 -16.55 1.82 14.62
N LYS A 92 -15.51 2.60 14.29
CA LYS A 92 -15.64 3.89 13.60
C LYS A 92 -15.17 3.75 12.16
N PRO A 93 -15.96 4.13 11.15
CA PRO A 93 -15.48 4.15 9.77
C PRO A 93 -14.41 5.24 9.62
N VAL A 94 -13.21 4.86 9.20
CA VAL A 94 -12.06 5.78 9.06
C VAL A 94 -11.55 5.91 7.63
N ILE A 95 -11.79 4.88 6.81
CA ILE A 95 -11.54 4.87 5.36
C ILE A 95 -12.70 4.23 4.61
N ASP A 96 -12.82 4.56 3.33
CA ASP A 96 -13.79 3.95 2.42
C ASP A 96 -13.54 2.43 2.31
N PRO A 97 -14.57 1.57 2.42
CA PRO A 97 -14.41 0.11 2.24
C PRO A 97 -13.77 -0.28 0.91
N ARG A 98 -13.98 0.50 -0.15
CA ARG A 98 -13.32 0.32 -1.46
C ARG A 98 -11.80 0.50 -1.35
N ASN A 99 -11.36 1.48 -0.55
CA ASN A 99 -9.94 1.71 -0.26
C ASN A 99 -9.37 0.51 0.50
N ALA A 100 -10.07 0.10 1.57
CA ALA A 100 -9.65 -1.04 2.39
C ALA A 100 -9.49 -2.31 1.56
N PHE A 101 -10.44 -2.56 0.66
CA PHE A 101 -10.40 -3.71 -0.26
C PHE A 101 -9.21 -3.64 -1.23
N ILE A 102 -8.99 -2.52 -1.92
CA ILE A 102 -7.90 -2.40 -2.90
C ILE A 102 -6.54 -2.54 -2.20
N ILE A 103 -6.33 -1.87 -1.06
CA ILE A 103 -5.08 -2.00 -0.30
C ILE A 103 -4.89 -3.44 0.20
N THR A 104 -5.97 -4.10 0.62
CA THR A 104 -5.91 -5.52 1.00
C THR A 104 -5.51 -6.40 -0.18
N SER A 105 -6.09 -6.20 -1.37
CA SER A 105 -5.72 -6.92 -2.60
C SER A 105 -4.23 -6.75 -2.93
N LEU A 106 -3.70 -5.52 -2.84
CA LEU A 106 -2.27 -5.26 -3.02
C LEU A 106 -1.38 -5.94 -1.97
N MET A 107 -1.87 -6.08 -0.73
CA MET A 107 -1.18 -6.84 0.32
C MET A 107 -1.31 -8.36 0.14
N GLN A 108 -2.38 -8.87 -0.47
CA GLN A 108 -2.47 -10.27 -0.88
C GLN A 108 -1.38 -10.60 -1.92
N ASP A 109 -1.10 -9.67 -2.83
CA ASP A 109 0.00 -9.84 -3.79
C ASP A 109 1.37 -9.94 -3.12
N VAL A 110 1.60 -9.18 -2.04
CA VAL A 110 2.87 -9.26 -1.28
C VAL A 110 3.10 -10.68 -0.74
N VAL A 111 2.05 -11.33 -0.24
CA VAL A 111 2.14 -12.67 0.36
C VAL A 111 2.03 -13.80 -0.66
N ARG A 112 1.44 -13.56 -1.83
CA ARG A 112 1.32 -14.56 -2.91
C ARG A 112 2.56 -14.60 -3.80
N ARG A 113 3.10 -13.43 -4.16
CA ARG A 113 4.15 -13.30 -5.19
C ARG A 113 5.19 -12.21 -4.90
N GLY A 114 5.12 -11.54 -3.76
CA GLY A 114 6.00 -10.45 -3.38
C GLY A 114 7.03 -10.81 -2.33
N THR A 115 7.43 -9.81 -1.54
CA THR A 115 8.47 -9.96 -0.51
C THR A 115 8.12 -10.95 0.60
N ALA A 116 6.87 -11.37 0.71
CA ALA A 116 6.38 -12.33 1.70
C ALA A 116 5.84 -13.63 1.08
N ALA A 117 6.29 -13.99 -0.14
CA ALA A 117 5.80 -15.17 -0.86
C ALA A 117 5.87 -16.49 -0.07
N LYS A 118 6.74 -16.60 0.95
CA LYS A 118 6.80 -17.74 1.87
C LYS A 118 5.47 -18.03 2.58
N VAL A 119 4.61 -17.01 2.78
CA VAL A 119 3.28 -17.17 3.38
C VAL A 119 2.41 -18.18 2.63
N ALA A 120 2.62 -18.37 1.31
CA ALA A 120 1.93 -19.38 0.52
C ALA A 120 2.07 -20.82 1.09
N GLN A 121 3.12 -21.10 1.87
CA GLN A 121 3.33 -22.38 2.56
C GLN A 121 2.22 -22.70 3.57
N LEU A 122 1.47 -21.69 4.04
CA LEU A 122 0.31 -21.91 4.91
C LEU A 122 -0.91 -22.47 4.16
N GLY A 123 -0.87 -22.54 2.81
CA GLY A 123 -1.95 -23.12 2.01
C GLY A 123 -3.26 -22.30 2.03
N ARG A 124 -3.17 -21.00 2.31
CA ARG A 124 -4.32 -20.10 2.48
C ARG A 124 -4.31 -18.96 1.47
N ASN A 125 -5.49 -18.62 0.96
CA ASN A 125 -5.71 -17.54 -0.02
C ASN A 125 -6.32 -16.28 0.58
N ASP A 126 -6.69 -16.31 1.87
CA ASP A 126 -7.32 -15.23 2.62
C ASP A 126 -6.34 -14.42 3.51
N LEU A 127 -5.04 -14.58 3.27
CA LEU A 127 -4.00 -13.84 3.99
C LEU A 127 -3.57 -12.60 3.21
N ALA A 128 -3.30 -11.53 3.94
CA ALA A 128 -2.71 -10.30 3.44
C ALA A 128 -1.65 -9.81 4.44
N GLY A 129 -0.60 -9.15 3.97
CA GLY A 129 0.40 -8.58 4.86
C GLY A 129 1.53 -7.87 4.17
N LYS A 130 2.47 -7.36 4.96
CA LYS A 130 3.61 -6.59 4.48
C LYS A 130 4.84 -6.79 5.36
N THR A 131 5.99 -6.94 4.70
CA THR A 131 7.31 -6.91 5.34
C THR A 131 7.74 -5.48 5.65
N GLY A 132 8.36 -5.26 6.80
CA GLY A 132 9.06 -4.03 7.17
C GLY A 132 10.51 -4.32 7.53
N THR A 133 11.43 -3.46 7.13
CA THR A 133 12.87 -3.56 7.45
C THR A 133 13.40 -2.14 7.54
N THR A 134 14.00 -1.79 8.68
CA THR A 134 14.61 -0.47 8.87
C THR A 134 16.01 -0.43 8.27
N ASN A 135 16.55 0.78 8.11
CA ASN A 135 17.95 0.96 7.72
C ASN A 135 18.87 0.22 8.69
N ASP A 136 20.01 -0.27 8.19
CA ASP A 136 21.00 -1.05 8.94
C ASP A 136 20.46 -2.33 9.60
N GLN A 137 19.23 -2.74 9.26
CA GLN A 137 18.57 -3.95 9.78
C GLN A 137 18.50 -3.94 11.30
N VAL A 138 18.18 -2.79 11.90
CA VAL A 138 18.01 -2.66 13.35
C VAL A 138 16.68 -3.27 13.81
N ASP A 139 15.65 -3.18 12.97
CA ASP A 139 14.33 -3.74 13.20
C ASP A 139 13.86 -4.54 11.98
N ALA A 140 13.27 -5.69 12.26
CA ALA A 140 12.54 -6.48 11.28
C ALA A 140 11.09 -6.63 11.72
N TRP A 141 10.17 -6.37 10.80
CA TRP A 141 8.74 -6.39 11.04
C TRP A 141 8.02 -7.27 10.02
N PHE A 142 6.95 -7.91 10.46
CA PHE A 142 5.91 -8.41 9.59
C PHE A 142 4.54 -8.13 10.21
N ALA A 143 3.67 -7.46 9.47
CA ALA A 143 2.29 -7.23 9.85
C ALA A 143 1.37 -7.84 8.81
N GLY A 144 0.38 -8.61 9.26
CA GLY A 144 -0.52 -9.32 8.38
C GLY A 144 -1.78 -9.77 9.09
N PHE A 145 -2.75 -10.22 8.31
CA PHE A 145 -4.07 -10.56 8.79
C PHE A 145 -4.78 -11.56 7.87
N GLN A 146 -5.79 -12.20 8.43
CA GLN A 146 -6.99 -12.65 7.72
C GLN A 146 -8.20 -11.86 8.28
N PRO A 147 -9.41 -11.95 7.70
CA PRO A 147 -10.53 -11.11 8.10
C PRO A 147 -10.86 -11.02 9.60
N SER A 148 -10.65 -12.07 10.38
CA SER A 148 -10.99 -12.10 11.82
C SER A 148 -9.82 -12.02 12.79
N LEU A 149 -8.57 -11.93 12.34
CA LEU A 149 -7.37 -11.89 13.20
C LEU A 149 -6.25 -11.11 12.51
N VAL A 150 -5.66 -10.21 13.28
CA VAL A 150 -4.47 -9.45 12.88
C VAL A 150 -3.33 -9.89 13.78
N ALA A 151 -2.16 -10.12 13.19
CA ALA A 151 -0.94 -10.38 13.93
C ALA A 151 0.20 -9.51 13.42
N VAL A 152 1.03 -9.06 14.36
CA VAL A 152 2.24 -8.28 14.10
C VAL A 152 3.39 -8.98 14.80
N ALA A 153 4.44 -9.30 14.05
CA ALA A 153 5.70 -9.80 14.56
C ALA A 153 6.76 -8.71 14.40
N TRP A 154 7.52 -8.47 15.48
CA TRP A 154 8.67 -7.59 15.51
C TRP A 154 9.83 -8.31 16.18
N ILE A 155 11.03 -8.03 15.68
CA ILE A 155 12.27 -8.40 16.33
C ILE A 155 13.28 -7.25 16.19
N GLY A 156 13.97 -6.99 17.29
CA GLY A 156 14.96 -5.93 17.47
C GLY A 156 15.61 -6.08 18.83
N PHE A 157 16.60 -5.24 19.11
CA PHE A 157 17.23 -5.16 20.43
C PHE A 157 16.72 -3.95 21.21
N ASP A 158 16.60 -4.08 22.53
CA ASP A 158 16.18 -2.97 23.40
C ASP A 158 17.10 -1.75 23.25
N GLN A 159 18.40 -2.00 23.13
CA GLN A 159 19.39 -1.01 22.70
C GLN A 159 19.62 -1.19 21.20
N PRO A 160 19.24 -0.23 20.35
CA PRO A 160 19.32 -0.34 18.90
C PRO A 160 20.70 -0.77 18.41
N ARG A 161 20.75 -1.93 17.75
CA ARG A 161 21.93 -2.43 17.04
C ARG A 161 21.47 -3.30 15.88
N THR A 162 22.34 -3.48 14.89
CA THR A 162 22.04 -4.33 13.74
C THR A 162 21.70 -5.77 14.17
N LEU A 163 20.68 -6.33 13.54
CA LEU A 163 20.33 -7.76 13.66
C LEU A 163 21.36 -8.66 12.95
N GLY A 164 22.16 -8.09 12.05
CA GLY A 164 23.13 -8.81 11.24
C GLY A 164 22.75 -8.82 9.76
N ARG A 165 23.74 -9.08 8.90
CA ARG A 165 23.56 -9.01 7.44
C ARG A 165 22.57 -10.09 6.96
N GLY A 166 21.45 -9.66 6.37
CA GLY A 166 20.42 -10.52 5.80
C GLY A 166 19.15 -10.61 6.67
N GLU A 167 19.18 -10.06 7.88
CA GLU A 167 18.06 -10.07 8.82
C GLU A 167 17.01 -9.02 8.45
N THR A 168 16.21 -9.36 7.46
CA THR A 168 15.09 -8.54 6.99
C THR A 168 13.76 -9.00 7.61
N GLY A 169 12.71 -8.22 7.41
CA GLY A 169 11.34 -8.61 7.81
C GLY A 169 10.92 -9.98 7.27
N ALA A 170 11.38 -10.37 6.08
CA ALA A 170 11.07 -11.66 5.46
C ALA A 170 11.89 -12.85 6.02
N GLN A 171 13.02 -12.57 6.67
CA GLN A 171 13.90 -13.61 7.22
C GLN A 171 13.74 -13.73 8.75
N ALA A 172 13.63 -12.62 9.46
CA ALA A 172 13.61 -12.60 10.92
C ALA A 172 12.18 -12.61 11.51
N ALA A 173 11.32 -11.68 11.07
CA ALA A 173 9.99 -11.49 11.66
C ALA A 173 8.91 -12.42 11.05
N LEU A 174 8.95 -12.61 9.73
CA LEU A 174 7.94 -13.40 9.00
C LEU A 174 7.81 -14.84 9.50
N PRO A 175 8.89 -15.60 9.80
CA PRO A 175 8.74 -16.96 10.33
C PRO A 175 7.99 -17.03 11.67
N MET A 176 8.18 -16.05 12.56
CA MET A 176 7.43 -15.96 13.82
C MET A 176 5.94 -15.78 13.55
N TRP A 177 5.60 -14.85 12.65
CA TRP A 177 4.21 -14.61 12.25
C TRP A 177 3.58 -15.85 11.60
N MET A 178 4.28 -16.52 10.69
CA MET A 178 3.78 -17.74 10.03
C MET A 178 3.53 -18.87 11.03
N LYS A 179 4.43 -19.06 12.01
CA LYS A 179 4.24 -20.04 13.07
C LYS A 179 2.97 -19.76 13.88
N TYR A 180 2.77 -18.52 14.30
CA TYR A 180 1.59 -18.12 15.08
C TYR A 180 0.29 -18.28 14.27
N MET A 181 0.24 -17.70 13.07
CA MET A 181 -0.96 -17.74 12.22
C MET A 181 -1.27 -19.15 11.74
N GLY A 182 -0.24 -19.96 11.45
CA GLY A 182 -0.40 -21.37 11.09
C GLY A 182 -1.04 -22.21 12.19
N GLU A 183 -0.80 -21.87 13.46
CA GLU A 183 -1.47 -22.51 14.60
C GLU A 183 -2.88 -21.95 14.81
N MET A 184 -3.01 -20.62 14.90
CA MET A 184 -4.28 -19.97 15.24
C MET A 184 -5.37 -20.14 14.18
N LEU A 185 -4.99 -20.39 12.92
CA LEU A 185 -5.94 -20.56 11.82
C LEU A 185 -6.26 -22.04 11.52
N LYS A 186 -5.79 -22.99 12.32
CA LYS A 186 -6.22 -24.39 12.20
C LYS A 186 -7.72 -24.51 12.46
N GLY A 187 -8.44 -25.12 11.52
CA GLY A 187 -9.89 -25.26 11.60
C GLY A 187 -10.69 -23.97 11.35
N VAL A 188 -10.03 -22.83 11.15
CA VAL A 188 -10.70 -21.56 10.80
C VAL A 188 -10.98 -21.56 9.29
N PRO A 189 -12.26 -21.46 8.85
CA PRO A 189 -12.60 -21.41 7.43
C PRO A 189 -11.88 -20.27 6.70
N GLN A 190 -11.47 -20.51 5.45
CA GLN A 190 -10.93 -19.44 4.62
C GLN A 190 -12.04 -18.47 4.21
N THR A 191 -11.82 -17.18 4.43
CA THR A 191 -12.80 -16.14 4.10
C THR A 191 -12.23 -15.23 3.02
N PRO A 192 -12.68 -15.34 1.75
CA PRO A 192 -12.17 -14.48 0.69
C PRO A 192 -12.58 -13.02 0.92
N PHE A 193 -11.71 -12.09 0.52
CA PHE A 193 -12.07 -10.67 0.44
C PHE A 193 -12.89 -10.45 -0.83
N SER A 194 -14.14 -9.99 -0.65
CA SER A 194 -15.04 -9.69 -1.76
C SER A 194 -15.01 -8.20 -2.10
N PRO A 195 -14.99 -7.81 -3.39
CA PRO A 195 -15.07 -6.42 -3.79
C PRO A 195 -16.36 -5.77 -3.27
N PRO A 196 -16.30 -4.63 -2.58
CA PRO A 196 -17.49 -3.88 -2.19
C PRO A 196 -18.12 -3.18 -3.39
N LYS A 197 -19.38 -2.72 -3.23
CA LYS A 197 -20.08 -1.93 -4.24
C LYS A 197 -19.24 -0.71 -4.67
N GLY A 198 -19.18 -0.46 -5.98
CA GLY A 198 -18.39 0.64 -6.55
C GLY A 198 -16.92 0.30 -6.80
N VAL A 199 -16.49 -0.95 -6.56
CA VAL A 199 -15.25 -1.49 -7.11
C VAL A 199 -15.57 -2.29 -8.37
N VAL A 200 -14.78 -2.07 -9.42
CA VAL A 200 -14.86 -2.79 -10.69
C VAL A 200 -13.53 -3.49 -10.99
N THR A 201 -13.59 -4.60 -11.72
CA THR A 201 -12.40 -5.29 -12.23
C THR A 201 -12.24 -4.95 -13.69
N VAL A 202 -11.07 -4.44 -14.07
CA VAL A 202 -10.76 -4.03 -15.44
C VAL A 202 -9.50 -4.75 -15.92
N PRO A 203 -9.50 -5.41 -17.09
CA PRO A 203 -8.29 -5.94 -17.68
C PRO A 203 -7.39 -4.79 -18.17
N ILE A 204 -6.15 -4.74 -17.69
CA ILE A 204 -5.18 -3.69 -18.03
C ILE A 204 -3.94 -4.23 -18.72
N ASN A 205 -3.27 -3.37 -19.48
CA ASN A 205 -1.91 -3.61 -19.94
C ASN A 205 -0.93 -3.30 -18.79
N PRO A 206 -0.12 -4.27 -18.31
CA PRO A 206 0.74 -4.08 -17.15
C PRO A 206 1.89 -3.09 -17.37
N LEU A 207 2.20 -2.74 -18.62
CA LEU A 207 3.25 -1.75 -18.94
C LEU A 207 2.71 -0.32 -18.90
N THR A 208 1.47 -0.09 -19.36
CA THR A 208 0.89 1.25 -19.45
C THR A 208 -0.03 1.58 -18.27
N GLY A 209 -0.59 0.57 -17.62
CA GLY A 209 -1.61 0.72 -16.58
C GLY A 209 -2.99 1.12 -17.12
N LEU A 210 -3.17 1.16 -18.44
CA LEU A 210 -4.43 1.50 -19.10
C LEU A 210 -5.27 0.24 -19.38
N PRO A 211 -6.61 0.37 -19.47
CA PRO A 211 -7.48 -0.71 -19.94
C PRO A 211 -7.04 -1.23 -21.32
N VAL A 212 -7.11 -2.54 -21.51
CA VAL A 212 -6.93 -3.13 -22.85
C VAL A 212 -8.20 -2.96 -23.68
N PRO A 213 -8.10 -2.89 -25.02
CA PRO A 213 -9.25 -2.95 -25.91
C PRO A 213 -10.11 -4.20 -25.70
N ASP A 214 -11.40 -4.10 -26.05
CA ASP A 214 -12.34 -5.22 -25.94
C ASP A 214 -11.85 -6.43 -26.75
N GLY A 215 -11.81 -7.60 -26.09
CA GLY A 215 -11.36 -8.85 -26.69
C GLY A 215 -9.86 -9.13 -26.55
N GLU A 216 -9.06 -8.17 -26.09
CA GLU A 216 -7.65 -8.40 -25.77
C GLU A 216 -7.47 -9.01 -24.37
N GLN A 217 -6.42 -9.82 -24.22
CA GLN A 217 -6.04 -10.38 -22.91
C GLN A 217 -5.29 -9.34 -22.09
N GLY A 218 -5.86 -8.94 -20.95
CA GLY A 218 -5.22 -8.05 -19.96
C GLY A 218 -5.05 -8.70 -18.60
N THR A 219 -4.27 -8.07 -17.74
CA THR A 219 -4.18 -8.44 -16.32
C THR A 219 -5.36 -7.82 -15.58
N PRO A 220 -6.20 -8.58 -14.88
CA PRO A 220 -7.31 -8.02 -14.11
C PRO A 220 -6.79 -7.17 -12.96
N GLU A 221 -7.29 -5.94 -12.84
CA GLU A 221 -6.96 -5.02 -11.74
C GLU A 221 -8.22 -4.34 -11.20
N TYR A 222 -8.21 -4.00 -9.91
CA TYR A 222 -9.36 -3.39 -9.24
C TYR A 222 -9.28 -1.86 -9.26
N PHE A 223 -10.39 -1.22 -9.60
CA PHE A 223 -10.52 0.24 -9.61
C PHE A 223 -11.79 0.67 -8.89
N TYR A 224 -11.78 1.91 -8.40
CA TYR A 224 -13.04 2.59 -8.11
C TYR A 224 -13.75 2.81 -9.45
N GLN A 225 -15.05 2.58 -9.51
CA GLN A 225 -15.83 2.69 -10.74
C GLN A 225 -15.64 4.05 -11.43
N GLU A 226 -15.54 5.13 -10.65
CA GLU A 226 -15.33 6.50 -11.12
C GLU A 226 -13.87 6.84 -11.44
N ALA A 227 -12.92 5.96 -11.15
CA ALA A 227 -11.47 6.21 -11.31
C ALA A 227 -10.77 5.21 -12.25
N VAL A 228 -11.54 4.58 -13.16
CA VAL A 228 -10.96 3.75 -14.21
C VAL A 228 -10.14 4.65 -15.16
N PRO A 229 -8.86 4.34 -15.44
CA PRO A 229 -8.04 5.15 -16.33
C PRO A 229 -8.63 5.20 -17.74
N ILE A 230 -8.72 6.39 -18.32
CA ILE A 230 -9.17 6.59 -19.70
C ILE A 230 -7.91 6.76 -20.56
N PRO A 231 -7.76 6.03 -21.69
CA PRO A 231 -6.69 6.29 -22.64
C PRO A 231 -6.73 7.76 -23.09
N ALA A 232 -5.58 8.43 -23.09
CA ALA A 232 -5.51 9.79 -23.63
C ALA A 232 -5.99 9.76 -25.09
N VAL A 233 -7.05 10.49 -25.41
CA VAL A 233 -7.50 10.65 -26.79
C VAL A 233 -6.39 11.41 -27.51
N SER A 234 -5.68 10.75 -28.42
CA SER A 234 -4.81 11.44 -29.37
C SER A 234 -5.69 12.32 -30.25
N THR A 235 -5.73 13.62 -29.96
CA THR A 235 -6.24 14.59 -30.93
C THR A 235 -5.42 14.44 -32.22
N PRO A 236 -6.04 14.18 -33.39
CA PRO A 236 -5.30 14.17 -34.64
C PRO A 236 -4.65 15.54 -34.79
N VAL A 237 -3.33 15.57 -34.93
CA VAL A 237 -2.63 16.76 -35.43
C VAL A 237 -3.19 16.99 -36.83
N PRO A 238 -3.76 18.17 -37.14
CA PRO A 238 -4.22 18.43 -38.50
C PRO A 238 -3.02 18.29 -39.44
N ASP A 239 -3.17 17.40 -40.42
CA ASP A 239 -2.19 17.14 -41.45
C ASP A 239 -2.00 18.42 -42.27
N ASN A 240 -0.88 19.11 -42.03
CA ASN A 240 -0.50 20.30 -42.78
C ASN A 240 0.42 19.94 -43.95
N SER A 241 0.24 18.76 -44.57
CA SER A 241 0.87 18.41 -45.85
C SER A 241 0.13 19.12 -47.00
N GLY A 242 0.30 20.44 -47.09
CA GLY A 242 -0.36 21.25 -48.11
C GLY A 242 0.35 22.54 -48.52
N GLU A 243 1.53 22.85 -47.97
CA GLU A 243 2.34 23.99 -48.43
C GLU A 243 3.78 23.55 -48.68
N THR A 244 4.08 23.28 -49.95
CA THR A 244 5.45 23.30 -50.46
C THR A 244 6.05 24.70 -50.28
N PRO A 245 7.24 24.84 -49.68
CA PRO A 245 7.96 26.11 -49.67
C PRO A 245 8.32 26.50 -51.11
N ALA A 246 8.02 27.74 -51.49
CA ALA A 246 8.50 28.30 -52.76
C ALA A 246 10.04 28.35 -52.78
N ASP A 247 10.58 27.89 -53.90
CA ASP A 247 12.00 27.82 -54.24
C ASP A 247 12.66 29.22 -54.25
N PRO A 248 13.73 29.48 -53.47
CA PRO A 248 14.50 30.70 -53.61
C PRO A 248 15.50 30.53 -54.77
N GLY A 249 15.23 31.23 -55.87
CA GLY A 249 16.06 31.24 -57.07
C GLY A 249 17.56 31.48 -56.81
N SER A 250 18.37 30.73 -57.56
CA SER A 250 19.83 30.79 -57.61
C SER A 250 20.39 32.06 -58.26
N PRO A 251 21.69 32.37 -58.06
CA PRO A 251 22.23 33.73 -58.02
C PRO A 251 22.81 34.20 -59.36
N ASP A 252 22.68 35.50 -59.65
CA ASP A 252 23.51 36.21 -60.61
C ASP A 252 24.53 37.12 -59.90
N ALA A 253 25.75 37.12 -60.42
CA ALA A 253 26.98 37.66 -59.84
C ALA A 253 27.25 39.13 -60.26
N PRO A 254 28.42 39.74 -59.96
CA PRO A 254 28.54 40.85 -59.01
C PRO A 254 28.91 42.20 -59.65
N GLY A 255 28.68 43.32 -58.96
CA GLY A 255 29.29 44.59 -59.38
C GLY A 255 28.90 45.85 -58.61
N ALA A 256 29.89 46.38 -57.87
CA ALA A 256 30.17 47.79 -57.57
C ALA A 256 29.30 48.56 -56.55
N GLY A 257 29.98 49.13 -55.54
CA GLY A 257 29.62 50.43 -54.96
C GLY A 257 29.44 50.51 -53.44
N ASN A 258 30.52 50.88 -52.75
CA ASN A 258 30.61 51.31 -51.34
C ASN A 258 29.98 52.73 -51.13
N PRO A 259 29.99 53.39 -49.93
CA PRO A 259 29.74 52.98 -48.53
C PRO A 259 28.82 53.97 -47.73
N LEU A 260 28.73 53.73 -46.40
CA LEU A 260 28.37 54.65 -45.28
C LEU A 260 26.86 54.80 -45.04
N ILE A 261 26.28 54.59 -43.85
CA ILE A 261 26.70 54.73 -42.44
C ILE A 261 26.02 53.62 -41.62
#